data_AF-A0A2G6ZMC4-F1
#
_entry.id   AF-A0A2G6ZMC4-F1
#
_cell.length_a   1.000
_cell.length_b   1.000
_cell.length_c   1.000
_cell.angle_alpha   90.00
_cell.angle_beta   90.00
_cell.angle_gamma   90.00
#
_symmetry.space_group_name_H-M   'P 1'
#
loop_
_entity.id
_entity.type
_entity.pdbx_description
1 polymer ?
#
loop_
_entity_poly.entity_id
_entity_poly.type
_entity_poly.pdbx_seq_one_letter_code
_entity_poly.pdbx_strand_id
1 'polypeptide(L)'
;MIDLFIQWFRDPSVQGLLLSPLIGAVMGLALTVMVQPADERSSPPKTVNETRIIFVHRIEVQRGTQDDGSWVFPIGIAAVLLLTWGYARYAEVGVAWWATFTLTFISFNAAAGIAAAIRGEFLGTWFAYIVFPLASLFVSLWLAASAKVQILPGAVEAATKHGFVNFYLNVLSPPQRHWLFTQAIGVLVGALATLWAAARLTHYVALSNQRGSGRWASLWRGVAWATNRTAGWPSLMFGIFFYALSGACIHGLAYEWLMHSPRLGG
;
A
#
# COMPACT_ATOMS: atom_id res chain seq x y z
N MET A 1 -3.41 16.46 -34.89
CA MET A 1 -4.27 15.71 -33.94
C MET A 1 -3.55 14.50 -33.35
N ILE A 2 -2.88 13.67 -34.15
CA ILE A 2 -2.15 12.49 -33.65
C ILE A 2 -1.01 12.88 -32.68
N ASP A 3 -0.23 13.92 -32.98
CA ASP A 3 0.87 14.34 -32.08
C ASP A 3 0.37 14.93 -30.75
N LEU A 4 -0.76 15.62 -30.78
CA LEU A 4 -1.43 16.17 -29.60
C LEU A 4 -1.99 15.05 -28.71
N PHE A 5 -2.52 13.99 -29.34
CA PHE A 5 -2.94 12.77 -28.67
C PHE A 5 -1.74 12.00 -28.08
N ILE A 6 -0.62 11.88 -28.80
CA ILE A 6 0.61 11.22 -28.31
C ILE A 6 1.22 12.01 -27.16
N GLN A 7 1.25 13.34 -27.22
CA GLN A 7 1.72 14.18 -26.11
C GLN A 7 0.81 14.05 -24.89
N TRP A 8 -0.51 14.09 -25.07
CA TRP A 8 -1.47 13.85 -24.01
C TRP A 8 -1.31 12.45 -23.38
N PHE A 9 -1.12 11.42 -24.21
CA PHE A 9 -0.91 10.04 -23.75
C PHE A 9 0.42 9.84 -23.01
N ARG A 10 1.45 10.63 -23.33
CA ARG A 10 2.76 10.61 -22.66
C ARG A 10 2.83 11.49 -21.42
N ASP A 11 1.80 12.28 -21.13
CA ASP A 11 1.75 13.07 -19.91
C ASP A 11 1.69 12.15 -18.68
N PRO A 12 2.66 12.23 -17.75
CA PRO A 12 2.69 11.42 -16.54
C PRO A 12 1.41 11.56 -15.69
N SER A 13 0.77 12.72 -15.72
CA SER A 13 -0.49 12.99 -15.00
C SER A 13 -1.64 12.19 -15.61
N VAL A 14 -1.71 12.13 -16.95
CA VAL A 14 -2.72 11.34 -17.68
C VAL A 14 -2.47 9.85 -17.48
N GLN A 15 -1.21 9.42 -17.52
CA GLN A 15 -0.84 8.03 -17.28
C GLN A 15 -1.20 7.58 -15.86
N GLY A 16 -0.88 8.38 -14.85
CA GLY A 16 -1.10 8.02 -13.45
C GLY A 16 -2.55 8.18 -12.98
N LEU A 17 -3.24 9.25 -13.39
CA LEU A 17 -4.57 9.58 -12.87
C LEU A 17 -5.72 9.00 -13.70
N LEU A 18 -5.51 8.76 -15.00
CA LEU A 18 -6.56 8.30 -15.91
C LEU A 18 -6.27 6.92 -16.47
N LEU A 19 -5.11 6.71 -17.09
CA LEU A 19 -4.82 5.48 -17.81
C LEU A 19 -4.55 4.30 -16.87
N SER A 20 -3.76 4.48 -15.81
CA SER A 20 -3.47 3.39 -14.87
C SER A 20 -4.72 2.89 -14.14
N PRO A 21 -5.59 3.77 -13.58
CA PRO A 21 -6.87 3.36 -13.03
C PRO A 21 -7.79 2.70 -14.06
N LEU A 22 -7.85 3.23 -15.30
CA LEU A 22 -8.66 2.66 -16.37
C LEU A 22 -8.19 1.25 -16.75
N ILE A 23 -6.90 1.05 -16.95
CA ILE A 23 -6.31 -0.27 -17.22
C ILE A 23 -6.61 -1.21 -16.06
N GLY A 24 -6.44 -0.76 -14.82
CA GLY A 24 -6.83 -1.51 -13.62
C GLY A 24 -8.29 -1.96 -13.67
N ALA A 25 -9.21 -1.04 -13.96
CA ALA A 25 -10.64 -1.36 -14.07
C ALA A 25 -10.94 -2.36 -15.19
N VAL A 26 -10.38 -2.15 -16.39
CA VAL A 26 -10.55 -3.05 -17.55
C VAL A 26 -10.05 -4.46 -17.22
N MET A 27 -8.88 -4.57 -16.60
CA MET A 27 -8.32 -5.85 -16.17
C MET A 27 -9.16 -6.51 -15.08
N GLY A 28 -9.65 -5.74 -14.10
CA GLY A 28 -10.54 -6.24 -13.05
C GLY A 28 -11.84 -6.80 -13.63
N LEU A 29 -12.48 -6.07 -14.55
CA LEU A 29 -13.66 -6.53 -15.27
C LEU A 29 -13.36 -7.79 -16.08
N ALA A 30 -12.30 -7.80 -16.89
CA ALA A 30 -11.97 -8.93 -17.75
C ALA A 30 -11.71 -10.21 -16.95
N LEU A 31 -10.90 -10.14 -15.89
CA LEU A 31 -10.57 -11.29 -15.06
C LEU A 31 -11.76 -11.81 -14.25
N THR A 32 -12.68 -10.92 -13.87
CA THR A 32 -13.90 -11.34 -13.19
C THR A 32 -14.92 -11.91 -14.16
N VAL A 33 -15.29 -11.21 -15.25
CA VAL A 33 -16.35 -11.65 -16.18
C VAL A 33 -16.05 -13.01 -16.81
N MET A 34 -14.79 -13.35 -17.04
CA MET A 34 -14.42 -14.65 -17.60
C MET A 34 -14.54 -15.83 -16.61
N VAL A 35 -14.81 -15.59 -15.32
CA VAL A 35 -15.18 -16.65 -14.38
C VAL A 35 -16.59 -17.14 -14.70
N GLN A 36 -16.71 -18.44 -14.97
CA GLN A 36 -18.00 -19.07 -15.24
C GLN A 36 -18.83 -19.11 -13.95
N PRO A 37 -20.14 -18.81 -14.02
CA PRO A 37 -21.01 -18.88 -12.85
C PRO A 37 -21.00 -20.29 -12.25
N ALA A 38 -21.15 -20.38 -10.93
CA ALA A 38 -21.18 -21.66 -10.25
C ALA A 38 -22.43 -22.46 -10.68
N ASP A 39 -22.29 -23.75 -11.00
CA ASP A 39 -23.42 -24.62 -11.39
C ASP A 39 -24.50 -24.58 -10.30
N GLU A 40 -25.79 -24.63 -10.67
CA GLU A 40 -26.95 -24.62 -9.75
C GLU A 40 -26.92 -25.74 -8.67
N ARG A 41 -26.06 -26.75 -8.83
CA ARG A 41 -25.80 -27.82 -7.85
C ARG A 41 -24.71 -27.50 -6.82
N SER A 42 -24.00 -26.39 -7.00
CA SER A 42 -22.98 -25.92 -6.07
C SER A 42 -23.64 -25.13 -4.94
N SER A 43 -23.20 -25.40 -3.71
CA SER A 43 -23.86 -24.94 -2.48
C SER A 43 -24.22 -23.44 -2.47
N PRO A 44 -25.32 -23.05 -1.81
CA PRO A 44 -25.72 -21.65 -1.70
C PRO A 44 -24.58 -20.76 -1.16
N PRO A 45 -24.60 -19.45 -1.46
CA PRO A 45 -23.52 -18.55 -1.10
C PRO A 45 -23.21 -18.67 0.41
N LYS A 46 -21.98 -19.06 0.74
CA LYS A 46 -21.57 -19.26 2.13
C LYS A 46 -21.11 -17.96 2.77
N THR A 47 -21.26 -17.84 4.09
CA THR A 47 -20.73 -16.68 4.81
C THR A 47 -19.19 -16.72 4.85
N VAL A 48 -18.53 -15.57 5.06
CA VAL A 48 -17.05 -15.48 5.14
C VAL A 48 -16.48 -16.44 6.18
N ASN A 49 -17.21 -16.67 7.28
CA ASN A 49 -16.82 -17.58 8.35
C ASN A 49 -16.80 -19.06 7.91
N GLU A 50 -17.77 -19.51 7.11
CA GLU A 50 -17.82 -20.89 6.60
C GLU A 50 -16.77 -21.15 5.51
N THR A 51 -16.36 -20.11 4.79
CA THR A 51 -15.29 -20.19 3.76
C THR A 51 -13.90 -20.35 4.40
N ARG A 52 -13.76 -20.01 5.69
CA ARG A 52 -12.50 -20.06 6.44
C ARG A 52 -12.20 -21.43 7.07
N ILE A 53 -13.17 -22.36 7.10
CA ILE A 53 -13.06 -23.64 7.82
C ILE A 53 -12.67 -24.78 6.88
N ILE A 54 -11.60 -24.61 6.10
CA ILE A 54 -10.78 -25.71 5.57
C ILE A 54 -9.37 -25.11 5.47
N PHE A 55 -8.35 -25.79 6.01
CA PHE A 55 -6.94 -25.35 6.16
C PHE A 55 -6.60 -24.54 7.41
N VAL A 56 -6.59 -25.24 8.54
CA VAL A 56 -5.73 -24.89 9.68
C VAL A 56 -5.06 -26.18 10.11
N HIS A 57 -3.74 -26.32 9.93
CA HIS A 57 -2.86 -26.96 10.91
C HIS A 57 -1.37 -26.71 10.61
N ARG A 58 -0.67 -26.41 11.71
CA ARG A 58 0.77 -26.54 11.97
C ARG A 58 1.69 -25.36 11.59
N ILE A 59 2.18 -24.67 12.63
CA ILE A 59 3.49 -24.00 12.64
C ILE A 59 4.13 -24.30 14.01
N GLU A 60 5.27 -24.97 14.00
CA GLU A 60 6.23 -25.03 15.11
C GLU A 60 7.14 -23.80 15.02
N VAL A 61 7.42 -23.18 16.18
CA VAL A 61 8.29 -22.02 16.30
C VAL A 61 9.67 -22.49 16.73
N GLN A 62 10.67 -22.40 15.85
CA GLN A 62 12.08 -22.44 16.25
C GLN A 62 12.53 -21.04 16.69
N ARG A 63 12.94 -20.94 17.95
CA ARG A 63 13.49 -19.73 18.58
C ARG A 63 14.98 -19.69 18.26
N GLY A 64 15.36 -18.92 17.25
CA GLY A 64 16.75 -18.57 16.99
C GLY A 64 17.14 -17.36 17.82
N THR A 65 18.00 -17.56 18.81
CA THR A 65 18.73 -16.47 19.47
C THR A 65 19.90 -16.13 18.56
N GLN A 66 19.88 -14.96 17.93
CA GLN A 66 21.03 -14.45 17.17
C GLN A 66 21.45 -13.12 17.77
N ASP A 67 22.67 -13.13 18.29
CA ASP A 67 23.37 -12.02 18.91
C ASP A 67 24.32 -11.47 17.84
N ASP A 68 24.03 -10.29 17.28
CA ASP A 68 24.91 -9.61 16.33
C ASP A 68 24.85 -8.08 16.54
N GLY A 69 25.61 -7.63 17.54
CA GLY A 69 25.61 -6.26 18.07
C GLY A 69 26.74 -5.33 17.62
N SER A 70 27.40 -5.52 16.48
CA SER A 70 28.52 -4.64 16.05
C SER A 70 28.33 -3.96 14.68
N TRP A 71 27.71 -4.64 13.71
CA TRP A 71 27.47 -4.09 12.37
C TRP A 71 26.18 -3.26 12.25
N VAL A 72 25.28 -3.35 13.24
CA VAL A 72 23.98 -2.67 13.21
C VAL A 72 24.12 -1.14 13.21
N PHE A 73 25.09 -0.60 13.95
CA PHE A 73 25.34 0.83 14.02
C PHE A 73 25.77 1.47 12.70
N PRO A 74 26.85 1.01 12.01
CA PRO A 74 27.26 1.60 10.74
C PRO A 74 26.20 1.40 9.64
N ILE A 75 25.50 0.27 9.63
CA ILE A 75 24.40 0.01 8.68
C ILE A 75 23.23 0.97 8.93
N GLY A 76 22.86 1.19 10.20
CA GLY A 76 21.80 2.12 10.58
C GLY A 76 22.10 3.55 10.14
N ILE A 77 23.33 4.03 10.34
CA ILE A 77 23.76 5.36 9.90
C ILE A 77 23.68 5.47 8.38
N ALA A 78 24.22 4.49 7.65
CA ALA A 78 24.15 4.48 6.18
C ALA A 78 22.69 4.47 5.69
N ALA A 79 21.82 3.69 6.34
CA ALA A 79 20.39 3.64 6.01
C ALA A 79 19.70 4.99 6.22
N VAL A 80 19.98 5.71 7.31
CA VAL A 80 19.43 7.06 7.55
C VAL A 80 19.90 8.04 6.48
N LEU A 81 21.19 8.04 6.15
CA LEU A 81 21.76 8.91 5.11
C LEU A 81 21.14 8.65 3.74
N LEU A 82 21.05 7.38 3.35
CA LEU A 82 20.48 6.97 2.06
C LEU A 82 18.98 7.22 2.00
N LEU A 83 18.25 6.94 3.08
CA LEU A 83 16.81 7.16 3.16
C LEU A 83 16.48 8.65 3.03
N THR A 84 17.16 9.50 3.78
CA THR A 84 16.92 10.96 3.76
C THR A 84 17.31 11.58 2.43
N TRP A 85 18.46 11.21 1.86
CA TRP A 85 18.89 11.68 0.55
C TRP A 85 17.98 11.15 -0.57
N GLY A 86 17.67 9.85 -0.56
CA GLY A 86 16.83 9.20 -1.55
C GLY A 86 15.41 9.76 -1.52
N TYR A 87 14.84 9.94 -0.34
CA TYR A 87 13.56 10.61 -0.18
C TYR A 87 13.63 12.06 -0.67
N ALA A 88 14.59 12.87 -0.24
CA ALA A 88 14.71 14.25 -0.69
C ALA A 88 14.80 14.38 -2.23
N ARG A 89 15.50 13.46 -2.89
CA ARG A 89 15.66 13.44 -4.35
C ARG A 89 14.42 12.95 -5.10
N TYR A 90 13.73 11.94 -4.56
CA TYR A 90 12.64 11.25 -5.25
C TYR A 90 11.27 11.44 -4.58
N ALA A 91 11.10 12.38 -3.64
CA ALA A 91 9.88 12.54 -2.87
C ALA A 91 8.64 12.76 -3.75
N GLU A 92 8.73 13.69 -4.71
CA GLU A 92 7.61 14.01 -5.60
C GLU A 92 7.19 12.80 -6.43
N VAL A 93 8.18 12.12 -7.01
CA VAL A 93 7.98 10.93 -7.83
C VAL A 93 7.44 9.79 -6.96
N GLY A 94 8.07 9.49 -5.83
CA GLY A 94 7.66 8.41 -4.93
C GLY A 94 6.24 8.59 -4.39
N VAL A 95 5.86 9.80 -4.00
CA VAL A 95 4.49 10.11 -3.56
C VAL A 95 3.48 10.00 -4.72
N ALA A 96 3.86 10.43 -5.93
CA ALA A 96 3.02 10.27 -7.12
C ALA A 96 2.81 8.79 -7.50
N TRP A 97 3.87 7.98 -7.43
CA TRP A 97 3.78 6.53 -7.65
C TRP A 97 2.91 5.85 -6.59
N TRP A 98 3.06 6.25 -5.32
CA TRP A 98 2.21 5.77 -4.24
C TRP A 98 0.73 6.05 -4.52
N ALA A 99 0.38 7.29 -4.89
CA ALA A 99 -1.00 7.66 -5.22
C ALA A 99 -1.54 6.90 -6.46
N THR A 100 -0.74 6.82 -7.53
CA THR A 100 -1.08 6.11 -8.77
C THR A 100 -1.34 4.63 -8.54
N PHE A 101 -0.47 4.00 -7.74
CA PHE A 101 -0.60 2.61 -7.34
C PHE A 101 -1.91 2.38 -6.58
N THR A 102 -2.20 3.23 -5.59
CA THR A 102 -3.44 3.16 -4.81
C THR A 102 -4.68 3.28 -5.68
N LEU A 103 -4.73 4.27 -6.58
CA LEU A 103 -5.86 4.45 -7.50
C LEU A 103 -6.07 3.24 -8.40
N THR A 104 -4.98 2.67 -8.92
CA THR A 104 -5.03 1.48 -9.79
C THR A 104 -5.64 0.28 -9.06
N PHE A 105 -5.25 0.05 -7.81
CA PHE A 105 -5.81 -1.03 -6.99
C PHE A 105 -7.26 -0.79 -6.61
N ILE A 106 -7.64 0.45 -6.30
CA ILE A 106 -9.04 0.83 -6.08
C ILE A 106 -9.85 0.50 -7.33
N SER A 107 -9.43 0.96 -8.51
CA SER A 107 -10.16 0.75 -9.76
C SER A 107 -10.26 -0.72 -10.15
N PHE A 108 -9.16 -1.47 -10.04
CA PHE A 108 -9.15 -2.92 -10.28
C PHE A 108 -10.14 -3.66 -9.37
N ASN A 109 -10.07 -3.41 -8.06
CA ASN A 109 -10.92 -4.12 -7.11
C ASN A 109 -12.37 -3.65 -7.13
N ALA A 110 -12.63 -2.37 -7.39
CA ALA A 110 -13.98 -1.86 -7.55
C ALA A 110 -14.65 -2.49 -8.78
N ALA A 111 -13.93 -2.56 -9.91
CA ALA A 111 -14.41 -3.22 -11.12
C ALA A 111 -14.69 -4.71 -10.91
N ALA A 112 -13.72 -5.46 -10.38
CA ALA A 112 -13.85 -6.88 -10.08
C ALA A 112 -14.95 -7.15 -9.04
N GLY A 113 -15.09 -6.28 -8.04
CA GLY A 113 -16.15 -6.32 -7.04
C GLY A 113 -17.53 -6.09 -7.66
N ILE A 114 -17.72 -5.01 -8.42
CA ILE A 114 -19.00 -4.72 -9.10
C ILE A 114 -19.42 -5.90 -9.99
N ALA A 115 -18.49 -6.44 -10.77
CA ALA A 115 -18.79 -7.58 -11.63
C ALA A 115 -19.18 -8.85 -10.83
N ALA A 116 -18.53 -9.12 -9.70
CA ALA A 116 -18.93 -10.20 -8.78
C ALA A 116 -20.30 -9.92 -8.12
N ALA A 117 -20.60 -8.66 -7.80
CA ALA A 117 -21.88 -8.23 -7.25
C ALA A 117 -23.04 -8.47 -8.22
N ILE A 118 -22.84 -8.14 -9.51
CA ILE A 118 -23.82 -8.37 -10.58
C ILE A 118 -24.13 -9.87 -10.73
N ARG A 119 -23.14 -10.74 -10.49
CA ARG A 119 -23.34 -12.21 -10.45
C ARG A 119 -24.02 -12.74 -9.18
N GLY A 120 -24.37 -11.88 -8.23
CA GLY A 120 -24.99 -12.28 -6.97
C GLY A 120 -24.04 -13.01 -6.01
N GLU A 121 -22.72 -12.86 -6.17
CA GLU A 121 -21.74 -13.58 -5.35
C GLU A 121 -21.49 -12.94 -3.98
N PHE A 122 -22.00 -11.71 -3.75
CA PHE A 122 -21.92 -11.02 -2.47
C PHE A 122 -23.20 -11.16 -1.66
N LEU A 123 -23.06 -11.62 -0.42
CA LEU A 123 -24.09 -11.51 0.61
C LEU A 123 -23.88 -10.20 1.39
N GLY A 124 -24.92 -9.67 2.04
CA GLY A 124 -24.81 -8.47 2.88
C GLY A 124 -23.72 -8.53 3.96
N THR A 125 -23.34 -9.74 4.40
CA THR A 125 -22.24 -9.98 5.35
C THR A 125 -20.84 -9.66 4.79
N TRP A 126 -20.70 -9.47 3.48
CA TRP A 126 -19.44 -9.15 2.80
C TRP A 126 -19.12 -7.66 2.78
N PHE A 127 -20.13 -6.81 3.01
CA PHE A 127 -20.01 -5.36 2.85
C PHE A 127 -18.87 -4.78 3.70
N ALA A 128 -18.80 -5.15 4.99
CA ALA A 128 -17.74 -4.67 5.89
C ALA A 128 -16.32 -5.10 5.45
N TYR A 129 -16.19 -6.28 4.85
CA TYR A 129 -14.91 -6.83 4.39
C TYR A 129 -14.37 -6.16 3.12
N ILE A 130 -15.25 -5.49 2.36
CA ILE A 130 -14.88 -4.73 1.16
C ILE A 130 -14.73 -3.25 1.49
N VAL A 131 -15.69 -2.67 2.21
CA VAL A 131 -15.72 -1.25 2.51
C VAL A 131 -14.56 -0.82 3.40
N PHE A 132 -14.20 -1.62 4.41
CA PHE A 132 -13.10 -1.26 5.30
C PHE A 132 -11.74 -1.12 4.58
N PRO A 133 -11.24 -2.13 3.84
CA PRO A 133 -9.98 -1.98 3.12
C PRO A 133 -10.08 -0.95 1.98
N LEU A 134 -11.26 -0.75 1.39
CA LEU A 134 -11.48 0.33 0.43
C LEU A 134 -11.33 1.71 1.08
N ALA A 135 -11.94 1.94 2.23
CA ALA A 135 -11.79 3.17 3.01
C ALA A 135 -10.33 3.40 3.41
N SER A 136 -9.61 2.33 3.76
CA SER A 136 -8.17 2.39 4.05
C SER A 136 -7.35 2.86 2.84
N LEU A 137 -7.70 2.44 1.62
CA LEU A 137 -7.06 2.94 0.40
C LEU A 137 -7.38 4.43 0.14
N PHE A 138 -8.59 4.90 0.49
CA PHE A 138 -8.87 6.34 0.45
C PHE A 138 -8.07 7.13 1.49
N VAL A 139 -7.88 6.60 2.71
CA VAL A 139 -6.97 7.17 3.70
C VAL A 139 -5.55 7.24 3.16
N SER A 140 -5.10 6.22 2.41
CA SER A 140 -3.81 6.25 1.73
C SER A 140 -3.70 7.37 0.70
N LEU A 141 -4.74 7.66 -0.09
CA LEU A 141 -4.73 8.78 -1.03
C LEU A 141 -4.64 10.12 -0.30
N TRP A 142 -5.38 10.26 0.80
CA TRP A 142 -5.31 11.45 1.65
C TRP A 142 -3.91 11.65 2.24
N LEU A 143 -3.28 10.58 2.77
CA LEU A 143 -1.91 10.63 3.28
C LEU A 143 -0.88 10.96 2.19
N ALA A 144 -1.04 10.41 0.97
CA ALA A 144 -0.18 10.75 -0.15
C ALA A 144 -0.31 12.23 -0.53
N ALA A 145 -1.52 12.78 -0.56
CA ALA A 145 -1.75 14.20 -0.78
C ALA A 145 -1.13 15.06 0.33
N SER A 146 -1.31 14.69 1.60
CA SER A 146 -0.69 15.34 2.75
C SER A 146 0.84 15.31 2.68
N ALA A 147 1.43 14.18 2.27
CA ALA A 147 2.87 14.05 2.10
C ALA A 147 3.40 14.98 1.02
N LYS A 148 2.69 15.10 -0.12
CA LYS A 148 3.06 15.98 -1.24
C LYS A 148 3.14 17.45 -0.83
N VAL A 149 2.16 17.93 -0.06
CA VAL A 149 2.12 19.33 0.42
C VAL A 149 3.26 19.64 1.39
N GLN A 150 3.73 18.63 2.11
CA GLN A 150 4.71 18.76 3.18
C GLN A 150 6.16 18.51 2.72
N ILE A 151 6.40 18.30 1.43
CA ILE A 151 7.76 18.14 0.88
C ILE A 151 8.54 19.44 1.10
N LEU A 152 9.74 19.32 1.68
CA LEU A 152 10.59 20.47 1.96
C LEU A 152 10.98 21.19 0.64
N PRO A 153 10.63 22.49 0.48
CA PRO A 153 10.96 23.23 -0.73
C PRO A 153 12.49 23.29 -0.96
N GLY A 154 12.91 23.08 -2.21
CA GLY A 154 14.33 23.10 -2.58
C GLY A 154 15.15 21.86 -2.18
N ALA A 155 14.57 20.90 -1.45
CA ALA A 155 15.27 19.68 -1.03
C ALA A 155 15.69 18.80 -2.22
N VAL A 156 14.86 18.73 -3.27
CA VAL A 156 15.17 17.99 -4.50
C VAL A 156 16.39 18.57 -5.21
N GLU A 157 16.44 19.89 -5.36
CA GLU A 157 17.56 20.58 -6.02
C GLU A 157 18.85 20.40 -5.22
N ALA A 158 18.77 20.56 -3.89
CA ALA A 158 19.90 20.37 -2.98
C ALA A 158 20.42 18.91 -2.99
N ALA A 159 19.53 17.92 -2.94
CA ALA A 159 19.90 16.50 -2.98
C ALA A 159 20.46 16.07 -4.34
N THR A 160 20.10 16.76 -5.42
CA THR A 160 20.63 16.49 -6.76
C THR A 160 22.03 17.05 -6.95
N LYS A 161 22.33 18.21 -6.35
CA LYS A 161 23.65 18.86 -6.42
C LYS A 161 24.69 18.25 -5.47
N HIS A 162 24.26 17.66 -4.36
CA HIS A 162 25.15 17.13 -3.32
C HIS A 162 25.00 15.61 -3.15
N GLY A 163 26.12 14.91 -2.94
CA GLY A 163 26.11 13.49 -2.56
C GLY A 163 25.49 13.27 -1.16
N PHE A 164 25.00 12.05 -0.89
CA PHE A 164 24.20 11.72 0.29
C PHE A 164 24.83 12.14 1.64
N VAL A 165 26.15 11.94 1.82
CA VAL A 165 26.86 12.36 3.05
C VAL A 165 26.87 13.88 3.20
N ASN A 166 27.26 14.59 2.13
CA ASN A 166 27.40 16.04 2.14
C ASN A 166 26.04 16.74 2.30
N PHE A 167 25.02 16.22 1.61
CA PHE A 167 23.64 16.67 1.73
C PHE A 167 23.15 16.58 3.19
N TYR A 168 23.34 15.42 3.82
CA TYR A 168 22.87 15.22 5.19
C TYR A 168 23.67 16.03 6.21
N LEU A 169 25.01 16.04 6.13
CA LEU A 169 25.85 16.64 7.17
C LEU A 169 26.06 18.15 7.03
N ASN A 170 26.04 18.70 5.82
CA ASN A 170 26.45 20.08 5.57
C ASN A 170 25.36 20.95 4.96
N VAL A 171 24.38 20.36 4.25
CA VAL A 171 23.31 21.13 3.59
C VAL A 171 22.07 21.24 4.46
N LEU A 172 21.66 20.14 5.10
CA LEU A 172 20.48 20.13 5.97
C LEU A 172 20.80 20.66 7.37
N SER A 173 19.95 21.56 7.88
CA SER A 173 19.97 21.92 9.31
C SER A 173 19.46 20.76 10.17
N PRO A 174 19.81 20.68 11.46
CA PRO A 174 19.35 19.58 12.33
C PRO A 174 17.82 19.40 12.33
N PRO A 175 16.98 20.44 12.43
CA PRO A 175 15.52 20.30 12.28
C PRO A 175 15.10 19.68 10.95
N GLN A 176 15.70 20.11 9.84
CA GLN A 176 15.38 19.61 8.50
C GLN A 176 15.76 18.13 8.31
N ARG A 177 16.85 17.67 8.94
CA ARG A 177 17.24 16.24 8.92
C ARG A 177 16.18 15.37 9.59
N HIS A 178 15.75 15.76 10.79
CA HIS A 178 14.74 15.01 11.53
C HIS A 178 13.41 15.02 10.79
N TRP A 179 12.99 16.16 10.24
CA TRP A 179 11.79 16.27 9.42
C TRP A 179 11.82 15.36 8.19
N LEU A 180 12.87 15.45 7.36
CA LEU A 180 13.00 14.63 6.15
C LEU A 180 13.05 13.14 6.49
N PHE A 181 13.70 12.77 7.59
CA PHE A 181 13.77 11.40 8.04
C PHE A 181 12.41 10.86 8.48
N THR A 182 11.68 11.59 9.34
CA THR A 182 10.35 11.17 9.80
C THR A 182 9.38 11.12 8.63
N GLN A 183 9.41 12.11 7.73
CA GLN A 183 8.55 12.13 6.55
C GLN A 183 8.85 10.94 5.60
N ALA A 184 10.13 10.62 5.38
CA ALA A 184 10.55 9.47 4.57
C ALA A 184 10.03 8.15 5.16
N ILE A 185 10.15 7.96 6.48
CA ILE A 185 9.56 6.81 7.19
C ILE A 185 8.04 6.81 7.00
N GLY A 186 7.39 7.95 7.18
CA GLY A 186 5.94 8.08 7.04
C GLY A 186 5.43 7.65 5.67
N VAL A 187 6.11 8.06 4.60
CA VAL A 187 5.78 7.67 3.23
C VAL A 187 6.03 6.17 2.99
N LEU A 188 7.16 5.63 3.47
CA LEU A 188 7.45 4.19 3.33
C LEU A 188 6.43 3.32 4.07
N VAL A 189 6.16 3.64 5.34
CA VAL A 189 5.18 2.94 6.18
C VAL A 189 3.78 3.06 5.56
N GLY A 190 3.43 4.24 5.05
CA GLY A 190 2.17 4.48 4.36
C GLY A 190 2.02 3.61 3.10
N ALA A 191 3.03 3.58 2.24
CA ALA A 191 3.03 2.73 1.05
C ALA A 191 2.94 1.23 1.37
N LEU A 192 3.61 0.76 2.42
CA LEU A 192 3.47 -0.61 2.91
C LEU A 192 2.05 -0.89 3.43
N ALA A 193 1.45 0.04 4.16
CA ALA A 193 0.06 -0.06 4.63
C ALA A 193 -0.92 -0.14 3.46
N THR A 194 -0.67 0.61 2.38
CA THR A 194 -1.44 0.55 1.13
C THR A 194 -1.32 -0.80 0.47
N LEU A 195 -0.11 -1.35 0.31
CA LEU A 195 0.09 -2.68 -0.24
C LEU A 195 -0.70 -3.72 0.57
N TRP A 196 -0.66 -3.60 1.89
CA TRP A 196 -1.39 -4.50 2.79
C TRP A 196 -2.91 -4.36 2.65
N ALA A 197 -3.44 -3.14 2.60
CA ALA A 197 -4.87 -2.86 2.40
C ALA A 197 -5.36 -3.31 1.02
N ALA A 198 -4.56 -3.08 -0.02
CA ALA A 198 -4.83 -3.49 -1.39
C ALA A 198 -4.87 -5.02 -1.51
N ALA A 199 -3.88 -5.71 -0.93
CA ALA A 199 -3.85 -7.16 -0.87
C ALA A 199 -5.05 -7.72 -0.10
N ARG A 200 -5.47 -7.07 1.00
CA ARG A 200 -6.67 -7.44 1.76
C ARG A 200 -7.95 -7.28 0.95
N LEU A 201 -8.13 -6.15 0.27
CA LEU A 201 -9.28 -5.94 -0.61
C LEU A 201 -9.31 -7.00 -1.72
N THR A 202 -8.15 -7.24 -2.34
CA THR A 202 -7.96 -8.25 -3.38
C THR A 202 -8.25 -9.65 -2.88
N HIS A 203 -7.90 -9.97 -1.63
CA HIS A 203 -8.25 -11.24 -0.99
C HIS A 203 -9.76 -11.47 -0.97
N TYR A 204 -10.53 -10.50 -0.47
CA TYR A 204 -11.99 -10.64 -0.38
C TYR A 204 -12.66 -10.66 -1.75
N VAL A 205 -12.16 -9.88 -2.72
CA VAL A 205 -12.60 -9.97 -4.12
C VAL A 205 -12.25 -11.33 -4.75
N ALA A 206 -11.09 -11.89 -4.44
CA ALA A 206 -10.70 -13.22 -4.91
C ALA A 206 -11.58 -14.32 -4.31
N LEU A 207 -11.93 -14.21 -3.02
CA LEU A 207 -12.80 -15.17 -2.34
C LEU A 207 -14.22 -15.24 -2.94
N SER A 208 -14.76 -14.13 -3.48
CA SER A 208 -16.04 -14.17 -4.20
C SER A 208 -15.86 -14.83 -5.58
N ASN A 209 -14.84 -14.38 -6.33
CA ASN A 209 -14.59 -14.82 -7.69
C ASN A 209 -14.12 -16.28 -7.84
N GLN A 210 -13.62 -16.92 -6.77
CA GLN A 210 -13.24 -18.33 -6.82
C GLN A 210 -14.42 -19.32 -6.71
N ARG A 211 -15.64 -18.83 -6.45
CA ARG A 211 -16.85 -19.67 -6.29
C ARG A 211 -17.33 -20.26 -7.62
N GLY A 212 -17.02 -19.59 -8.72
CA GLY A 212 -17.31 -20.06 -10.06
C GLY A 212 -16.41 -21.22 -10.52
N SER A 213 -16.62 -21.67 -11.75
CA SER A 213 -15.85 -22.73 -12.38
C SER A 213 -14.89 -22.20 -13.47
N GLY A 214 -13.97 -23.05 -13.93
CA GLY A 214 -13.03 -22.74 -15.02
C GLY A 214 -11.65 -22.21 -14.60
N ARG A 215 -10.83 -21.89 -15.60
CA ARG A 215 -9.41 -21.47 -15.44
C ARG A 215 -9.27 -20.18 -14.62
N TRP A 216 -10.19 -19.23 -14.82
CA TRP A 216 -10.18 -17.95 -14.12
C TRP A 216 -10.49 -18.10 -12.62
N ALA A 217 -11.40 -19.00 -12.26
CA ALA A 217 -11.61 -19.36 -10.85
C ALA A 217 -10.36 -19.97 -10.19
N SER A 218 -9.53 -20.70 -10.95
CA SER A 218 -8.23 -21.21 -10.46
C SER A 218 -7.21 -20.10 -10.22
N LEU A 219 -7.19 -19.07 -11.07
CA LEU A 219 -6.37 -17.89 -10.86
C LEU A 219 -6.78 -17.17 -9.57
N TRP A 220 -8.09 -16.95 -9.38
CA TRP A 220 -8.62 -16.32 -8.16
C TRP A 220 -8.32 -17.15 -6.89
N ARG A 221 -8.34 -18.49 -6.97
CA ARG A 221 -7.85 -19.35 -5.87
C ARG A 221 -6.38 -19.10 -5.54
N GLY A 222 -5.53 -18.96 -6.55
CA GLY A 222 -4.11 -18.62 -6.36
C GLY A 222 -3.92 -17.26 -5.69
N VAL A 223 -4.69 -16.26 -6.14
CA VAL A 223 -4.69 -14.90 -5.54
C VAL A 223 -5.18 -14.95 -4.09
N ALA A 224 -6.26 -15.66 -3.79
CA ALA A 224 -6.79 -15.82 -2.44
C ALA A 224 -5.77 -16.49 -1.51
N TRP A 225 -5.06 -17.52 -2.00
CA TRP A 225 -3.98 -18.17 -1.27
C TRP A 225 -2.81 -17.21 -0.97
N ALA A 226 -2.34 -16.50 -1.99
CA ALA A 226 -1.21 -15.57 -1.86
C ALA A 226 -1.52 -14.42 -0.88
N THR A 227 -2.78 -13.98 -0.84
CA THR A 227 -3.25 -12.87 -0.01
C THR A 227 -3.80 -13.30 1.35
N ASN A 228 -3.85 -14.61 1.65
CA ASN A 228 -4.49 -15.14 2.85
C ASN A 228 -3.97 -14.55 4.17
N ARG A 229 -2.68 -14.18 4.23
CA ARG A 229 -2.09 -13.53 5.41
C ARG A 229 -2.67 -12.14 5.73
N THR A 230 -3.32 -11.51 4.76
CA THR A 230 -3.95 -10.19 4.90
C THR A 230 -5.41 -10.28 5.37
N ALA A 231 -5.92 -11.50 5.59
CA ALA A 231 -7.27 -11.73 6.07
C ALA A 231 -7.38 -11.61 7.61
N GLY A 232 -8.59 -11.30 8.09
CA GLY A 232 -8.95 -11.40 9.51
C GLY A 232 -8.60 -10.19 10.39
N TRP A 233 -8.86 -10.31 11.69
CA TRP A 233 -8.74 -9.20 12.65
C TRP A 233 -7.30 -8.71 12.88
N PRO A 234 -6.27 -9.57 13.04
CA PRO A 234 -4.90 -9.12 13.27
C PRO A 234 -4.37 -8.22 12.13
N SER A 235 -4.69 -8.58 10.89
CA SER A 235 -4.32 -7.75 9.74
C SER A 235 -5.03 -6.38 9.73
N LEU A 236 -6.21 -6.27 10.33
CA LEU A 236 -6.94 -5.00 10.41
C LEU A 236 -6.23 -4.07 11.41
N MET A 237 -5.89 -4.59 12.58
CA MET A 237 -5.11 -3.88 13.60
C MET A 237 -3.75 -3.44 13.05
N PHE A 238 -3.08 -4.33 12.31
CA PHE A 238 -1.81 -4.01 11.66
C PHE A 238 -1.95 -2.84 10.67
N GLY A 239 -2.98 -2.86 9.81
CA GLY A 239 -3.26 -1.76 8.89
C GLY A 239 -3.52 -0.43 9.61
N ILE A 240 -4.38 -0.42 10.63
CA ILE A 240 -4.67 0.77 11.43
C ILE A 240 -3.40 1.34 12.06
N PHE A 241 -2.59 0.49 12.68
CA PHE A 241 -1.34 0.91 13.32
C PHE A 241 -0.38 1.55 12.30
N PHE A 242 -0.18 0.93 11.14
CA PHE A 242 0.72 1.47 10.12
C PHE A 242 0.20 2.78 9.52
N TYR A 243 -1.10 2.92 9.28
CA TYR A 243 -1.67 4.19 8.83
C TYR A 243 -1.56 5.28 9.88
N ALA A 244 -1.79 4.96 11.16
CA ALA A 244 -1.64 5.92 12.25
C ALA A 244 -0.17 6.36 12.38
N LEU A 245 0.78 5.43 12.32
CA LEU A 245 2.20 5.72 12.33
C LEU A 245 2.62 6.58 11.13
N SER A 246 2.16 6.21 9.92
CA SER A 246 2.40 6.98 8.69
C SER A 246 1.87 8.41 8.83
N GLY A 247 0.64 8.58 9.32
CA GLY A 247 0.04 9.88 9.57
C GLY A 247 0.83 10.70 10.59
N ALA A 248 1.21 10.11 11.71
CA ALA A 248 2.01 10.78 12.74
C ALA A 248 3.38 11.25 12.20
N CYS A 249 4.00 10.45 11.35
CA CYS A 249 5.26 10.79 10.68
C CYS A 249 5.09 11.88 9.62
N ILE A 250 4.06 11.78 8.77
CA ILE A 250 3.82 12.73 7.67
C ILE A 250 3.41 14.10 8.20
N HIS A 251 2.55 14.17 9.23
CA HIS A 251 2.06 15.43 9.80
C HIS A 251 2.98 16.07 10.85
N GLY A 252 4.20 15.54 11.02
CA GLY A 252 5.18 16.14 11.93
C GLY A 252 5.02 15.80 13.41
N LEU A 253 3.99 15.04 13.82
CA LEU A 253 3.81 14.64 15.24
C LEU A 253 5.01 13.84 15.76
N ALA A 254 5.55 12.93 14.94
CA ALA A 254 6.74 12.17 15.30
C ALA A 254 8.00 13.04 15.37
N TYR A 255 8.09 14.07 14.51
CA TYR A 255 9.18 15.03 14.51
C TYR A 255 9.13 15.92 15.76
N GLU A 256 7.96 16.44 16.12
CA GLU A 256 7.75 17.25 17.31
C GLU A 256 8.12 16.48 18.57
N TRP A 257 7.68 15.21 18.67
CA TRP A 257 8.04 14.32 19.77
C TRP A 257 9.56 14.13 19.87
N LEU A 258 10.25 13.93 18.74
CA LEU A 258 11.70 13.75 18.71
C LEU A 258 12.45 15.02 19.16
N MET A 259 11.93 16.19 18.82
CA MET A 259 12.54 17.49 19.17
C MET A 259 12.26 17.90 20.63
N HIS A 260 11.15 17.47 21.23
CA HIS A 260 10.72 17.81 22.59
C HIS A 260 10.98 16.72 23.63
N SER A 261 11.46 15.55 23.21
CA SER A 261 11.90 14.51 24.13
C SER A 261 13.00 15.08 25.02
N PRO A 262 12.82 15.09 26.36
CA PRO A 262 13.85 15.57 27.26
C PRO A 262 15.12 14.79 26.95
N ARG A 263 16.22 15.50 26.70
CA ARG A 263 17.56 14.89 26.61
C ARG A 263 17.71 14.06 27.87
N LEU A 264 17.58 12.74 27.78
CA LEU A 264 18.05 11.85 28.83
C LEU A 264 19.54 12.14 28.93
N GLY A 265 19.90 12.82 30.02
CA GLY A 265 21.20 13.42 30.20
C GLY A 265 22.31 12.41 29.98
N GLY A 266 23.23 12.77 29.09
CA GLY A 266 24.61 12.32 29.07
C GLY A 266 25.49 13.54 29.31
#